data_AF-A0A941C9Q2-F1
#
_entry.id   AF-A0A941C9Q2-F1
#
_cell.length_a   1.000
_cell.length_b   1.000
_cell.length_c   1.000
_cell.angle_alpha   90.00
_cell.angle_beta   90.00
_cell.angle_gamma   90.00
#
_symmetry.space_group_name_H-M   'P 1'
#
loop_
_entity.id
_entity.type
_entity.pdbx_description
1 polymer ?
#
loop_
_entity_poly.entity_id
_entity_poly.type
_entity_poly.pdbx_seq_one_letter_code
_entity_poly.pdbx_strand_id
1 'polypeptide(L)'
;MKLTIAFLFFFECAYAQIDFSKEWAAIEHEYVDGNDSVKEISSFLLEDYDFSSILQYDYPSYDQQLSLPMNGIFGIRNEKIEIFFSEVNRSKNPREYEVKGKSNLKGTICNFSGKITLNKAVIYNKNKEVEYQRIVVIGTYNLKEDRSQKGSGIFKGGLKLVLFPTQRMDSQKISFNLGADVEEGAIKGFVGTWKGYGKENLKKCIFGFYRFPYEYAPHFDLGAGEQVIHLKYAKTWFDYSEKEWEAIYHRVRKDKDLDSIPNKDPYIYLFYDKYGIHTGEPTFRKKGKDKWYLKK
;
A
#
# COMPACT_ATOMS: atom_id res chain seq x y z
N MET A 1 -33.57 25.08 -45.50
CA MET A 1 -32.25 25.04 -44.84
C MET A 1 -32.40 24.21 -43.56
N LYS A 2 -32.00 22.93 -43.57
CA LYS A 2 -32.13 22.02 -42.42
C LYS A 2 -30.84 22.08 -41.61
N LEU A 3 -30.96 22.49 -40.35
CA LEU A 3 -29.86 22.54 -39.39
C LEU A 3 -29.69 21.14 -38.78
N THR A 4 -28.66 20.41 -39.19
CA THR A 4 -28.30 19.12 -38.58
C THR A 4 -27.44 19.38 -37.36
N ILE A 5 -28.00 19.16 -36.16
CA ILE A 5 -27.25 19.17 -34.89
C ILE A 5 -26.52 17.83 -34.78
N ALA A 6 -25.19 17.87 -34.86
CA ALA A 6 -24.35 16.71 -34.58
C ALA A 6 -24.23 16.53 -33.05
N PHE A 7 -24.83 15.47 -32.53
CA PHE A 7 -24.58 15.01 -31.16
C PHE A 7 -23.17 14.39 -31.09
N LEU A 8 -22.23 15.11 -30.49
CA LEU A 8 -20.95 14.55 -30.07
C LEU A 8 -21.19 13.61 -28.88
N PHE A 9 -21.32 12.32 -29.16
CA PHE A 9 -21.22 11.28 -28.14
C PHE A 9 -19.76 11.21 -27.66
N PHE A 10 -19.50 11.79 -26.50
CA PHE A 10 -18.30 11.44 -25.74
C PHE A 10 -18.46 10.00 -25.25
N PHE A 11 -17.85 9.06 -25.96
CA PHE A 11 -17.59 7.74 -25.40
C PHE A 11 -16.59 7.93 -24.25
N GLU A 12 -17.07 7.93 -23.01
CA GLU A 12 -16.23 7.51 -21.89
C GLU A 12 -15.86 6.05 -22.17
N CYS A 13 -14.67 5.82 -22.74
CA CYS A 13 -14.07 4.51 -22.74
C CYS A 13 -14.04 4.05 -21.28
N ALA A 14 -14.90 3.09 -20.93
CA ALA A 14 -14.79 2.33 -19.71
C ALA A 14 -13.47 1.57 -19.77
N TYR A 15 -12.38 2.21 -19.37
CA TYR A 15 -11.11 1.53 -19.15
C TYR A 15 -11.39 0.47 -18.10
N ALA A 16 -11.53 -0.77 -18.55
CA ALA A 16 -11.61 -1.92 -17.68
C ALA A 16 -10.42 -1.83 -16.74
N GLN A 17 -10.72 -1.69 -15.47
CA GLN A 17 -9.69 -1.49 -14.50
C GLN A 17 -8.97 -2.79 -14.22
N ILE A 18 -7.65 -2.72 -14.25
CA ILE A 18 -6.80 -3.89 -14.08
C ILE A 18 -6.81 -4.29 -12.60
N ASP A 19 -7.26 -5.52 -12.34
CA ASP A 19 -7.13 -6.19 -11.05
C ASP A 19 -5.78 -6.88 -10.99
N PHE A 20 -4.82 -6.20 -10.35
CA PHE A 20 -3.45 -6.68 -10.19
C PHE A 20 -3.30 -7.73 -9.08
N SER A 21 -4.36 -8.10 -8.37
CA SER A 21 -4.25 -9.01 -7.21
C SER A 21 -3.74 -10.40 -7.60
N LYS A 22 -4.10 -10.87 -8.79
CA LYS A 22 -3.62 -12.17 -9.32
C LYS A 22 -2.14 -12.11 -9.68
N GLU A 23 -1.70 -11.05 -10.35
CA GLU A 23 -0.29 -10.84 -10.72
C GLU A 23 0.56 -10.65 -9.46
N TRP A 24 0.08 -9.87 -8.49
CA TRP A 24 0.79 -9.62 -7.23
C TRP A 24 0.98 -10.90 -6.41
N ALA A 25 -0.02 -11.79 -6.44
CA ALA A 25 0.07 -13.13 -5.88
C ALA A 25 0.93 -14.07 -6.75
N ALA A 26 1.02 -13.85 -8.07
CA ALA A 26 1.75 -14.72 -9.01
C ALA A 26 3.23 -14.38 -9.21
N ILE A 27 3.74 -13.24 -8.68
CA ILE A 27 5.19 -12.94 -8.57
C ILE A 27 5.97 -14.08 -7.86
N GLU A 28 5.25 -15.03 -7.24
CA GLU A 28 5.72 -16.37 -6.90
C GLU A 28 6.60 -17.06 -7.95
N HIS A 29 6.36 -16.90 -9.26
CA HIS A 29 7.03 -17.73 -10.28
C HIS A 29 8.40 -17.22 -10.73
N GLU A 30 8.60 -15.91 -10.79
CA GLU A 30 9.80 -15.34 -11.43
C GLU A 30 11.07 -15.52 -10.58
N TYR A 31 10.91 -15.79 -9.28
CA TYR A 31 12.03 -15.94 -8.33
C TYR A 31 12.24 -17.38 -7.81
N VAL A 32 11.33 -18.31 -8.09
CA VAL A 32 11.38 -19.69 -7.57
C VAL A 32 11.99 -20.67 -8.59
N ASP A 33 11.86 -20.38 -9.89
CA ASP A 33 12.40 -21.25 -10.94
C ASP A 33 13.87 -20.90 -11.26
N GLY A 34 14.79 -21.39 -10.43
CA GLY A 34 16.19 -21.55 -10.84
C GLY A 34 17.27 -21.50 -9.76
N ASN A 35 16.95 -21.30 -8.48
CA ASN A 35 17.99 -21.09 -7.46
C ASN A 35 17.66 -21.81 -6.15
N ASP A 36 18.59 -22.62 -5.63
CA ASP A 36 18.52 -23.37 -4.36
C ASP A 36 18.26 -22.50 -3.11
N SER A 37 18.12 -21.18 -3.30
CA SER A 37 17.92 -20.17 -2.27
C SER A 37 16.47 -20.00 -1.81
N VAL A 38 15.44 -20.59 -2.43
CA VAL A 38 14.03 -20.39 -2.01
C VAL A 38 13.41 -21.67 -1.48
N LYS A 39 12.83 -21.64 -0.27
CA LYS A 39 12.17 -22.79 0.36
C LYS A 39 10.78 -22.41 0.88
N GLU A 40 9.78 -23.23 0.62
CA GLU A 40 8.47 -23.08 1.25
C GLU A 40 8.51 -23.54 2.72
N ILE A 41 7.91 -22.73 3.59
CA ILE A 41 7.87 -22.92 5.05
C ILE A 41 6.46 -22.73 5.62
N SER A 42 5.43 -22.82 4.77
CA SER A 42 4.03 -22.53 5.12
C SER A 42 3.54 -23.31 6.34
N SER A 43 3.77 -24.62 6.39
CA SER A 43 3.31 -25.47 7.51
C SER A 43 4.01 -25.11 8.82
N PHE A 44 5.31 -24.85 8.79
CA PHE A 44 6.06 -24.47 9.98
C PHE A 44 5.66 -23.08 10.50
N LEU A 45 5.55 -22.10 9.61
CA LEU A 45 5.35 -20.72 10.04
C LEU A 45 3.88 -20.37 10.24
N LEU A 46 3.01 -20.69 9.29
CA LEU A 46 1.61 -20.23 9.29
C LEU A 46 0.72 -21.01 10.26
N GLU A 47 1.16 -22.18 10.73
CA GLU A 47 0.42 -23.00 11.69
C GLU A 47 0.75 -22.62 13.12
N ASP A 48 2.02 -22.30 13.41
CA ASP A 48 2.47 -22.04 14.78
C ASP A 48 2.55 -20.55 15.13
N TYR A 49 2.89 -19.67 14.17
CA TYR A 49 3.06 -18.24 14.45
C TYR A 49 1.73 -17.46 14.34
N ASP A 50 1.45 -16.63 15.33
CA ASP A 50 0.30 -15.71 15.29
C ASP A 50 0.67 -14.35 14.70
N PHE A 51 0.24 -14.10 13.46
CA PHE A 51 0.47 -12.85 12.72
C PHE A 51 -0.43 -11.68 13.15
N SER A 52 -1.31 -11.83 14.14
CA SER A 52 -2.28 -10.78 14.52
C SER A 52 -1.60 -9.44 14.78
N SER A 53 -0.49 -9.44 15.52
CA SER A 53 0.28 -8.23 15.83
C SER A 53 0.94 -7.60 14.59
N ILE A 54 1.55 -8.42 13.72
CA ILE A 54 2.19 -7.98 12.46
C ILE A 54 1.17 -7.35 11.51
N LEU A 55 -0.03 -7.94 11.44
CA LEU A 55 -1.11 -7.44 10.60
C LEU A 55 -1.69 -6.14 11.14
N GLN A 56 -1.92 -6.05 12.46
CA GLN A 56 -2.58 -4.90 13.10
C GLN A 56 -1.67 -3.68 13.26
N TYR A 57 -0.42 -3.87 13.67
CA TYR A 57 0.48 -2.79 14.02
C TYR A 57 1.50 -2.52 12.92
N ASP A 58 2.07 -1.32 12.96
CA ASP A 58 3.08 -0.90 12.02
C ASP A 58 4.48 -1.37 12.43
N TYR A 59 5.29 -1.70 11.42
CA TYR A 59 6.74 -1.90 11.56
C TYR A 59 7.42 -0.52 11.58
N PRO A 60 8.62 -0.39 12.14
CA PRO A 60 8.83 0.24 13.45
C PRO A 60 8.45 1.74 13.47
N SER A 61 7.60 2.17 14.41
CA SER A 61 7.89 3.45 15.05
C SER A 61 8.74 3.17 16.28
N TYR A 62 9.75 4.01 16.53
CA TYR A 62 10.60 4.04 17.72
C TYR A 62 9.84 4.06 19.06
N ASP A 63 8.50 4.15 19.01
CA ASP A 63 7.59 4.14 20.14
C ASP A 63 6.56 3.02 19.96
N GLN A 64 6.23 2.38 21.08
CA GLN A 64 5.57 1.08 21.22
C GLN A 64 4.20 1.00 20.50
N GLN A 65 3.91 -0.16 19.88
CA GLN A 65 2.55 -0.63 19.46
C GLN A 65 1.60 0.45 18.90
N LEU A 66 2.11 1.38 18.10
CA LEU A 66 1.26 2.40 17.50
C LEU A 66 0.62 1.82 16.24
N SER A 67 -0.71 1.74 16.24
CA SER A 67 -1.48 1.43 15.04
C SER A 67 -1.77 2.76 14.33
N LEU A 68 -1.19 2.96 13.15
CA LEU A 68 -1.50 4.10 12.28
C LEU A 68 -2.27 3.61 11.05
N PRO A 69 -3.00 4.52 10.37
CA PRO A 69 -3.58 4.18 9.09
C PRO A 69 -2.49 3.92 8.04
N MET A 70 -2.63 2.80 7.34
CA MET A 70 -1.89 2.51 6.12
C MET A 70 -2.37 3.45 5.01
N ASN A 71 -1.45 4.12 4.33
CA ASN A 71 -1.77 4.96 3.17
C ASN A 71 -1.89 4.10 1.91
N GLY A 72 -2.62 4.59 0.91
CA GLY A 72 -2.92 3.84 -0.32
C GLY A 72 -3.48 4.70 -1.44
N ILE A 73 -3.34 4.20 -2.67
CA ILE A 73 -3.92 4.78 -3.89
C ILE A 73 -5.24 4.10 -4.23
N PHE A 74 -6.18 4.89 -4.75
CA PHE A 74 -7.53 4.47 -5.09
C PHE A 74 -7.96 4.94 -6.49
N GLY A 75 -8.50 4.01 -7.26
CA GLY A 75 -9.00 4.24 -8.61
C GLY A 75 -7.91 4.63 -9.62
N ILE A 76 -8.34 5.01 -10.83
CA ILE A 76 -7.43 5.37 -11.93
C ILE A 76 -6.77 6.73 -11.75
N ARG A 77 -7.34 7.59 -10.90
CA ARG A 77 -6.80 8.92 -10.59
C ARG A 77 -5.79 8.89 -9.45
N ASN A 78 -5.44 7.71 -8.93
CA ASN A 78 -4.55 7.51 -7.79
C ASN A 78 -4.94 8.43 -6.60
N GLU A 79 -6.23 8.43 -6.26
CA GLU A 79 -6.77 9.23 -5.14
C GLU A 79 -6.31 8.63 -3.81
N LYS A 80 -6.16 9.46 -2.75
CA LYS A 80 -5.75 8.96 -1.44
C LYS A 80 -6.84 8.08 -0.81
N ILE A 81 -6.41 6.93 -0.30
CA ILE A 81 -7.13 6.10 0.65
C ILE A 81 -6.25 5.86 1.87
N GLU A 82 -6.88 5.75 3.03
CA GLU A 82 -6.24 5.32 4.27
C GLU A 82 -7.04 4.15 4.86
N ILE A 83 -6.35 3.12 5.33
CA ILE A 83 -6.95 1.92 5.92
C ILE A 83 -6.36 1.71 7.32
N PHE A 84 -7.21 1.63 8.33
CA PHE A 84 -6.83 1.42 9.71
C PHE A 84 -7.42 0.11 10.22
N PHE A 85 -6.59 -0.79 10.76
CA PHE A 85 -7.03 -2.01 11.43
C PHE A 85 -7.13 -1.76 12.94
N SER A 86 -8.35 -1.74 13.47
CA SER A 86 -8.59 -1.54 14.89
C SER A 86 -8.44 -2.81 15.71
N GLU A 87 -8.70 -3.97 15.08
CA GLU A 87 -8.68 -5.27 15.72
C GLU A 87 -8.31 -6.33 14.68
N VAL A 88 -7.34 -7.18 15.02
CA VAL A 88 -7.01 -8.38 14.24
C VAL A 88 -6.90 -9.55 15.21
N ASN A 89 -7.72 -10.58 15.00
CA ASN A 89 -7.67 -11.80 15.82
C ASN A 89 -7.51 -13.02 14.93
N ARG A 90 -6.58 -13.91 15.31
CA ARG A 90 -6.49 -15.24 14.71
C ARG A 90 -7.76 -16.03 14.98
N SER A 91 -8.30 -16.65 13.94
CA SER A 91 -9.46 -17.53 14.06
C SER A 91 -9.07 -18.93 14.53
N LYS A 92 -10.04 -19.85 14.62
CA LYS A 92 -9.76 -21.28 14.85
C LYS A 92 -8.94 -21.92 13.74
N ASN A 93 -9.06 -21.42 12.50
CA ASN A 93 -8.15 -21.80 11.43
C ASN A 93 -6.87 -20.97 11.60
N PRO A 94 -5.70 -21.62 11.80
CA PRO A 94 -4.44 -20.93 12.09
C PRO A 94 -4.00 -19.96 10.99
N ARG A 95 -4.53 -20.12 9.77
CA ARG A 95 -4.19 -19.28 8.62
C ARG A 95 -5.19 -18.14 8.37
N GLU A 96 -6.27 -18.07 9.14
CA GLU A 96 -7.32 -17.07 8.98
C GLU A 96 -7.36 -16.08 10.14
N TYR A 97 -7.56 -14.81 9.81
CA TYR A 97 -7.63 -13.69 10.74
C TYR A 97 -8.91 -12.91 10.50
N GLU A 98 -9.65 -12.68 11.57
CA GLU A 98 -10.80 -11.78 11.59
C GLU A 98 -10.33 -10.36 11.83
N VAL A 99 -10.77 -9.42 10.99
CA VAL A 99 -10.28 -8.04 10.99
C VAL A 99 -11.46 -7.09 11.14
N LYS A 100 -11.30 -6.08 11.99
CA LYS A 100 -12.17 -4.89 12.03
C LYS A 100 -11.33 -3.63 11.87
N GLY A 101 -11.95 -2.59 11.34
CA GLY A 101 -11.25 -1.35 11.11
C GLY A 101 -12.09 -0.25 10.50
N LYS A 102 -11.39 0.78 10.03
CA LYS A 102 -11.99 1.93 9.36
C LYS A 102 -11.21 2.26 8.09
N SER A 103 -11.91 2.59 7.02
CA SER A 103 -11.35 3.18 5.80
C SER A 103 -11.62 4.69 5.81
N ASN A 104 -10.77 5.44 5.13
CA ASN A 104 -11.02 6.84 4.79
C ASN A 104 -10.73 7.04 3.30
N LEU A 105 -11.80 7.17 2.53
CA LEU A 105 -11.73 7.46 1.10
C LEU A 105 -12.14 8.91 0.86
N LYS A 106 -11.15 9.78 0.62
CA LYS A 106 -11.37 11.23 0.37
C LYS A 106 -12.25 11.90 1.43
N GLY A 107 -12.07 11.56 2.70
CA GLY A 107 -12.85 12.09 3.82
C GLY A 107 -14.15 11.32 4.10
N THR A 108 -14.52 10.35 3.27
CA THR A 108 -15.63 9.43 3.56
C THR A 108 -15.10 8.28 4.41
N ILE A 109 -15.50 8.25 5.67
CA ILE A 109 -15.05 7.23 6.64
C ILE A 109 -16.10 6.13 6.74
N CYS A 110 -15.69 4.88 6.51
CA CYS A 110 -16.54 3.71 6.71
C CYS A 110 -15.88 2.73 7.68
N ASN A 111 -16.67 2.16 8.59
CA ASN A 111 -16.26 1.00 9.37
C ASN A 111 -16.28 -0.22 8.45
N PHE A 112 -15.38 -1.18 8.68
CA PHE A 112 -15.41 -2.46 7.99
C PHE A 112 -15.16 -3.62 8.94
N SER A 113 -15.62 -4.79 8.51
CA SER A 113 -15.22 -6.08 9.06
C SER A 113 -14.89 -7.04 7.92
N GLY A 114 -14.02 -8.01 8.17
CA GLY A 114 -13.55 -8.88 7.12
C GLY A 114 -12.62 -9.97 7.57
N LYS A 115 -11.98 -10.58 6.58
CA LYS A 115 -11.03 -11.67 6.77
C LYS A 115 -9.75 -11.43 6.00
N ILE A 116 -8.65 -11.86 6.60
CA ILE A 116 -7.36 -12.08 5.96
C ILE A 116 -7.06 -13.57 6.03
N THR A 117 -6.60 -14.16 4.94
CA THR A 117 -6.15 -15.55 4.87
C THR A 117 -4.71 -15.59 4.39
N LEU A 118 -3.82 -16.16 5.18
CA LEU A 118 -2.42 -16.38 4.81
C LEU A 118 -2.32 -17.71 4.07
N ASN A 119 -1.88 -17.68 2.83
CA ASN A 119 -1.91 -18.83 1.94
C ASN A 119 -0.57 -19.55 1.90
N LYS A 120 0.53 -18.80 1.88
CA LYS A 120 1.87 -19.33 1.63
C LYS A 120 2.93 -18.52 2.36
N ALA A 121 3.98 -19.19 2.82
CA ALA A 121 5.19 -18.53 3.32
C ALA A 121 6.43 -19.16 2.69
N VAL A 122 7.35 -18.34 2.21
CA VAL A 122 8.62 -18.77 1.63
C VAL A 122 9.77 -18.04 2.30
N ILE A 123 10.90 -18.72 2.45
CA ILE A 123 12.16 -18.12 2.90
C ILE A 123 13.12 -18.03 1.72
N TYR A 124 13.75 -16.86 1.57
CA TYR A 124 14.85 -16.61 0.66
C TYR A 124 16.15 -16.62 1.46
N ASN A 125 17.02 -17.58 1.16
CA ASN A 125 18.34 -17.77 1.70
C ASN A 125 19.37 -17.40 0.63
N LYS A 126 19.70 -16.11 0.51
CA LYS A 126 20.78 -15.69 -0.39
C LYS A 126 22.16 -16.15 0.14
N ASN A 127 22.31 -16.26 1.47
CA ASN A 127 23.46 -16.81 2.19
C ASN A 127 22.98 -17.58 3.44
N LYS A 128 23.79 -18.51 3.99
CA LYS A 128 23.45 -19.31 5.19
C LYS A 128 23.44 -18.51 6.51
N GLU A 129 23.52 -17.19 6.46
CA GLU A 129 23.55 -16.28 7.60
C GLU A 129 22.21 -15.56 7.77
N VAL A 130 21.77 -15.38 9.02
CA VAL A 130 20.45 -14.85 9.39
C VAL A 130 20.23 -13.43 8.86
N GLU A 131 21.29 -12.62 8.83
CA GLU A 131 21.25 -11.20 8.44
C GLU A 131 20.70 -10.98 7.03
N TYR A 132 20.81 -11.98 6.15
CA TYR A 132 20.34 -11.91 4.77
C TYR A 132 19.15 -12.84 4.48
N GLN A 133 18.53 -13.43 5.51
CA GLN A 133 17.31 -14.21 5.35
C GLN A 133 16.11 -13.27 5.28
N ARG A 134 15.24 -13.48 4.29
CA ARG A 134 13.93 -12.81 4.23
C ARG A 134 12.83 -13.84 4.06
N ILE A 135 11.73 -13.64 4.79
CA ILE A 135 10.51 -14.43 4.67
C ILE A 135 9.46 -13.59 3.97
N VAL A 136 8.84 -14.15 2.94
CA VAL A 136 7.70 -13.55 2.27
C VAL A 136 6.45 -14.36 2.60
N VAL A 137 5.46 -13.69 3.18
CA VAL A 137 4.13 -14.28 3.45
C VAL A 137 3.14 -13.70 2.47
N ILE A 138 2.41 -14.59 1.79
CA ILE A 138 1.43 -14.25 0.76
C ILE A 138 0.06 -14.66 1.26
N GLY A 139 -0.92 -13.81 1.03
CA GLY A 139 -2.29 -14.07 1.44
C GLY A 139 -3.32 -13.36 0.59
N THR A 140 -4.57 -13.49 1.00
CA THR A 140 -5.71 -12.81 0.40
C THR A 140 -6.52 -12.10 1.48
N TYR A 141 -7.29 -11.10 1.08
CA TYR A 141 -8.15 -10.36 2.00
C TYR A 141 -9.52 -10.05 1.38
N ASN A 142 -10.51 -9.92 2.26
CA ASN A 142 -11.86 -9.47 1.94
C ASN A 142 -12.38 -8.63 3.11
N LEU A 143 -12.47 -7.32 2.91
CA LEU A 143 -12.93 -6.35 3.90
C LEU A 143 -14.23 -5.72 3.42
N LYS A 144 -15.30 -5.85 4.18
CA LYS A 144 -16.63 -5.34 3.85
C LYS A 144 -16.92 -4.12 4.70
N GLU A 145 -17.05 -2.96 4.06
CA GLU A 145 -17.54 -1.77 4.75
C GLU A 145 -19.01 -1.97 5.15
N ASP A 146 -19.43 -1.26 6.19
CA ASP A 146 -20.84 -1.25 6.62
C ASP A 146 -21.72 -0.69 5.50
N ARG A 147 -22.63 -1.54 5.01
CA ARG A 147 -23.53 -1.24 3.90
C ARG A 147 -24.47 -0.07 4.17
N SER A 148 -24.71 0.27 5.44
CA SER A 148 -25.53 1.43 5.82
C SER A 148 -24.80 2.76 5.64
N GLN A 149 -23.47 2.75 5.58
CA GLN A 149 -22.67 3.98 5.46
C GLN A 149 -22.58 4.44 4.00
N LYS A 150 -22.75 5.75 3.79
CA LYS A 150 -22.70 6.36 2.45
C LYS A 150 -21.32 6.13 1.83
N GLY A 151 -21.31 5.65 0.59
CA GLY A 151 -20.06 5.45 -0.16
C GLY A 151 -19.31 4.18 0.22
N SER A 152 -19.94 3.26 0.96
CA SER A 152 -19.40 1.96 1.33
C SER A 152 -19.32 0.96 0.17
N GLY A 153 -18.47 -0.03 0.34
CA GLY A 153 -18.21 -1.12 -0.59
C GLY A 153 -17.40 -2.24 0.03
N ILE A 154 -16.78 -3.04 -0.84
CA ILE A 154 -16.01 -4.23 -0.47
C ILE A 154 -14.62 -4.10 -1.05
N PHE A 155 -13.59 -4.17 -0.20
CA PHE A 155 -12.21 -4.34 -0.63
C PHE A 155 -11.87 -5.83 -0.74
N LYS A 156 -11.24 -6.25 -1.83
CA LYS A 156 -10.78 -7.63 -2.04
C LYS A 156 -9.48 -7.64 -2.82
N GLY A 157 -8.53 -8.48 -2.43
CA GLY A 157 -7.26 -8.58 -3.13
C GLY A 157 -6.27 -9.55 -2.50
N GLY A 158 -5.02 -9.43 -2.94
CA GLY A 158 -3.85 -10.14 -2.39
C GLY A 158 -3.06 -9.27 -1.42
N LEU A 159 -2.42 -9.89 -0.45
CA LEU A 159 -1.49 -9.24 0.46
C LEU A 159 -0.11 -9.91 0.40
N LYS A 160 0.92 -9.12 0.69
CA LYS A 160 2.31 -9.58 0.82
C LYS A 160 2.93 -8.94 2.05
N LEU A 161 3.55 -9.77 2.89
CA LEU A 161 4.40 -9.33 4.00
C LEU A 161 5.83 -9.71 3.69
N VAL A 162 6.77 -8.82 3.97
CA VAL A 162 8.22 -9.09 3.89
C VAL A 162 8.78 -8.96 5.29
N LEU A 163 9.33 -10.05 5.81
CA LEU A 163 9.73 -10.21 7.20
C LEU A 163 11.19 -10.63 7.28
N PHE A 164 11.93 -10.08 8.23
CA PHE A 164 13.34 -10.40 8.44
C PHE A 164 13.48 -11.11 9.78
N PRO A 165 13.74 -12.42 9.82
CA PRO A 165 13.89 -13.11 11.09
C PRO A 165 15.13 -12.61 11.85
N THR A 166 15.05 -12.48 13.18
CA THR A 166 16.21 -12.12 14.02
C THR A 166 17.06 -13.32 14.42
N GLN A 167 16.57 -14.53 14.16
CA GLN A 167 17.21 -15.80 14.49
C GLN A 167 17.10 -16.78 13.31
N ARG A 168 17.92 -17.82 13.30
CA ARG A 168 17.75 -18.94 12.36
C ARG A 168 16.41 -19.63 12.61
N MET A 169 15.79 -20.11 11.53
CA MET A 169 14.47 -20.77 11.56
C MET A 169 14.44 -22.12 12.29
N ASP A 170 15.58 -22.63 12.77
CA ASP A 170 15.66 -23.83 13.61
C ASP A 170 15.37 -23.54 15.09
N SER A 171 15.15 -22.28 15.48
CA SER A 171 14.70 -21.91 16.82
C SER A 171 13.19 -22.16 17.01
N GLN A 172 12.80 -22.73 18.15
CA GLN A 172 11.39 -22.95 18.54
C GLN A 172 10.58 -21.65 18.71
N LYS A 173 11.23 -20.49 18.62
CA LYS A 173 10.60 -19.16 18.67
C LYS A 173 11.21 -18.32 17.55
N ILE A 174 10.37 -17.87 16.64
CA ILE A 174 10.76 -16.96 15.55
C ILE A 174 10.39 -15.55 16.00
N SER A 175 11.34 -14.63 15.87
CA SER A 175 11.13 -13.20 16.03
C SER A 175 11.54 -12.48 14.76
N PHE A 176 10.94 -11.32 14.51
CA PHE A 176 11.21 -10.54 13.30
C PHE A 176 11.84 -9.20 13.66
N ASN A 177 12.86 -8.80 12.91
CA ASN A 177 13.44 -7.48 12.96
C ASN A 177 12.43 -6.52 12.33
N LEU A 178 11.66 -5.84 13.19
CA LEU A 178 10.69 -4.86 12.73
C LEU A 178 11.37 -3.56 12.26
N GLY A 179 12.68 -3.43 12.51
CA GLY A 179 13.59 -2.31 12.22
C GLY A 179 14.19 -2.27 10.83
N ALA A 180 14.00 -3.31 10.02
CA ALA A 180 14.76 -3.49 8.79
C ALA A 180 14.27 -2.56 7.66
N ASP A 181 15.18 -1.78 7.09
CA ASP A 181 14.94 -0.98 5.89
C ASP A 181 14.86 -1.90 4.66
N VAL A 182 13.88 -1.70 3.78
CA VAL A 182 13.77 -2.50 2.55
C VAL A 182 13.87 -1.61 1.33
N GLU A 183 14.97 -1.81 0.59
CA GLU A 183 15.30 -1.16 -0.67
C GLU A 183 14.35 -1.54 -1.82
N GLU A 184 13.57 -2.62 -1.68
CA GLU A 184 12.60 -3.12 -2.69
C GLU A 184 11.13 -2.67 -2.46
N GLY A 185 10.81 -2.05 -1.33
CA GLY A 185 9.45 -1.57 -1.03
C GLY A 185 8.46 -2.61 -0.44
N ALA A 186 7.57 -2.08 0.42
CA ALA A 186 6.44 -2.65 1.17
C ALA A 186 6.73 -3.87 2.10
N ILE A 187 6.90 -3.58 3.39
CA ILE A 187 6.91 -4.59 4.48
C ILE A 187 5.50 -5.13 4.81
N LYS A 188 4.43 -4.44 4.39
CA LYS A 188 3.05 -4.94 4.46
C LYS A 188 2.21 -4.28 3.37
N GLY A 189 2.00 -4.98 2.25
CA GLY A 189 1.33 -4.45 1.07
C GLY A 189 0.05 -5.20 0.73
N PHE A 190 -0.98 -4.46 0.30
CA PHE A 190 -2.27 -4.95 -0.14
C PHE A 190 -2.56 -4.42 -1.54
N VAL A 191 -2.88 -5.32 -2.47
CA VAL A 191 -3.18 -5.00 -3.87
C VAL A 191 -4.47 -5.67 -4.27
N GLY A 192 -5.45 -4.88 -4.71
CA GLY A 192 -6.71 -5.41 -5.19
C GLY A 192 -7.67 -4.34 -5.66
N THR A 193 -8.95 -4.57 -5.35
CA THR A 193 -10.05 -3.74 -5.82
C THR A 193 -11.00 -3.38 -4.69
N TRP A 194 -11.78 -2.33 -4.92
CA TRP A 194 -12.93 -1.90 -4.16
C TRP A 194 -14.16 -1.92 -5.06
N LYS A 195 -15.26 -2.49 -4.57
CA LYS A 195 -16.56 -2.49 -5.25
C LYS A 195 -17.60 -1.83 -4.36
N GLY A 196 -18.15 -0.70 -4.78
CA GLY A 196 -19.25 -0.06 -4.05
C GLY A 196 -20.51 -0.93 -4.02
N TYR A 197 -21.24 -0.91 -2.92
CA TYR A 197 -22.53 -1.62 -2.87
C TYR A 197 -23.50 -1.04 -3.90
N GLY A 198 -24.15 -1.91 -4.67
CA GLY A 198 -25.06 -1.52 -5.74
C GLY A 198 -24.37 -0.88 -6.96
N LYS A 199 -23.03 -0.94 -7.05
CA LYS A 199 -22.26 -0.47 -8.21
C LYS A 199 -21.64 -1.64 -8.96
N GLU A 200 -21.54 -1.52 -10.26
CA GLU A 200 -20.91 -2.54 -11.11
C GLU A 200 -19.41 -2.32 -11.23
N ASN A 201 -18.98 -1.05 -11.28
CA ASN A 201 -17.58 -0.69 -11.52
C ASN A 201 -16.68 -0.99 -10.30
N LEU A 202 -15.59 -1.70 -10.59
CA LEU A 202 -14.47 -1.90 -9.66
C LEU A 202 -13.59 -0.65 -9.62
N LYS A 203 -12.91 -0.45 -8.48
CA LYS A 203 -11.86 0.57 -8.29
C LYS A 203 -10.58 -0.06 -7.75
N LYS A 204 -9.42 0.23 -8.34
CA LYS A 204 -8.10 -0.24 -7.96
C LYS A 204 -7.87 0.27 -6.55
N CYS A 205 -7.39 -0.59 -5.67
CA CYS A 205 -7.10 -0.23 -4.30
C CYS A 205 -5.78 -0.88 -3.93
N ILE A 206 -4.78 -0.04 -3.69
CA ILE A 206 -3.46 -0.48 -3.28
C ILE A 206 -3.10 0.31 -2.04
N PHE A 207 -2.80 -0.36 -0.94
CA PHE A 207 -2.46 0.28 0.31
C PHE A 207 -1.43 -0.56 1.06
N GLY A 208 -0.72 0.06 1.99
CA GLY A 208 0.29 -0.66 2.75
C GLY A 208 1.07 0.24 3.67
N PHE A 209 2.06 -0.37 4.31
CA PHE A 209 2.99 0.33 5.17
C PHE A 209 4.30 0.64 4.44
N TYR A 210 4.86 1.81 4.75
CA TYR A 210 6.12 2.35 4.24
C TYR A 210 6.11 2.72 2.74
N ARG A 211 6.02 1.76 1.81
CA ARG A 211 6.12 2.01 0.36
C ARG A 211 4.97 1.36 -0.41
N PHE A 212 4.70 1.86 -1.61
CA PHE A 212 3.77 1.22 -2.54
C PHE A 212 4.52 0.22 -3.43
N PRO A 213 3.89 -0.90 -3.84
CA PRO A 213 4.45 -1.73 -4.90
C PRO A 213 4.56 -0.91 -6.19
N TYR A 214 5.80 -0.66 -6.61
CA TYR A 214 6.17 0.30 -7.67
C TYR A 214 5.50 -0.05 -9.01
N GLU A 215 5.33 -1.35 -9.27
CA GLU A 215 4.78 -1.90 -10.51
C GLU A 215 3.33 -1.45 -10.77
N TYR A 216 2.56 -1.16 -9.72
CA TYR A 216 1.13 -0.83 -9.82
C TYR A 216 0.80 0.65 -9.60
N ALA A 217 1.84 1.43 -9.31
CA ALA A 217 1.80 2.87 -9.16
C ALA A 217 3.05 3.53 -9.78
N PRO A 218 3.40 3.21 -11.05
CA PRO A 218 4.62 3.72 -11.65
C PRO A 218 4.61 5.25 -11.65
N HIS A 219 5.74 5.85 -11.27
CA HIS A 219 5.95 7.29 -11.14
C HIS A 219 5.08 7.98 -10.06
N PHE A 220 4.35 7.24 -9.23
CA PHE A 220 3.62 7.82 -8.09
C PHE A 220 4.52 8.00 -6.88
N ASP A 221 5.22 6.93 -6.50
CA ASP A 221 6.26 6.92 -5.48
C ASP A 221 7.63 6.97 -6.17
N LEU A 222 8.40 8.00 -5.87
CA LEU A 222 9.70 8.30 -6.45
C LEU A 222 10.85 7.87 -5.53
N GLY A 223 10.58 7.32 -4.35
CA GLY A 223 11.64 7.07 -3.39
C GLY A 223 12.64 5.97 -3.77
N ALA A 224 13.88 6.10 -3.31
CA ALA A 224 14.91 5.03 -3.34
C ALA A 224 15.20 4.44 -1.95
N GLY A 225 14.43 4.84 -0.94
CA GLY A 225 14.49 4.34 0.44
C GLY A 225 13.20 4.77 1.15
N GLU A 226 12.98 6.08 1.20
CA GLU A 226 11.78 6.69 1.78
C GLU A 226 10.60 6.82 0.82
N GLN A 227 9.40 7.12 1.31
CA GLN A 227 8.24 7.38 0.44
C GLN A 227 8.21 8.83 -0.05
N VAL A 228 8.24 9.01 -1.37
CA VAL A 228 8.28 10.33 -2.01
C VAL A 228 7.17 10.45 -3.06
N ILE A 229 6.15 11.24 -2.77
CA ILE A 229 4.98 11.37 -3.67
C ILE A 229 5.27 12.39 -4.77
N HIS A 230 5.18 11.99 -6.02
CA HIS A 230 5.40 12.88 -7.16
C HIS A 230 4.44 14.10 -7.12
N LEU A 231 4.95 15.31 -7.42
CA LEU A 231 4.22 16.59 -7.31
C LEU A 231 2.88 16.61 -8.05
N LYS A 232 2.84 15.99 -9.25
CA LYS A 232 1.62 15.75 -10.04
C LYS A 232 0.44 15.21 -9.21
N TYR A 233 0.70 14.35 -8.22
CA TYR A 233 -0.32 13.73 -7.39
C TYR A 233 -0.40 14.35 -5.99
N ALA A 234 0.69 14.99 -5.54
CA ALA A 234 0.84 15.48 -4.17
C ALA A 234 -0.27 16.46 -3.76
N LYS A 235 -0.66 17.40 -4.63
CA LYS A 235 -1.73 18.38 -4.32
C LYS A 235 -3.00 17.70 -3.84
N THR A 236 -3.52 16.78 -4.64
CA THR A 236 -4.75 16.04 -4.33
C THR A 236 -4.56 15.03 -3.20
N TRP A 237 -3.36 14.46 -3.09
CA TRP A 237 -3.06 13.45 -2.10
C TRP A 237 -3.02 14.00 -0.67
N PHE A 238 -2.33 15.13 -0.49
CA PHE A 238 -2.25 15.85 0.78
C PHE A 238 -3.42 16.82 0.98
N ASP A 239 -4.35 16.87 0.03
CA ASP A 239 -5.56 17.71 0.05
C ASP A 239 -5.25 19.22 0.11
N TYR A 240 -4.11 19.70 -0.40
CA TYR A 240 -3.78 21.13 -0.32
C TYR A 240 -4.80 22.01 -1.06
N SER A 241 -5.18 23.12 -0.44
CA SER A 241 -5.87 24.21 -1.12
C SER A 241 -4.98 24.83 -2.20
N GLU A 242 -5.57 25.60 -3.13
CA GLU A 242 -4.81 26.27 -4.19
C GLU A 242 -3.67 27.13 -3.62
N LYS A 243 -3.99 27.94 -2.61
CA LYS A 243 -3.02 28.82 -1.96
C LYS A 243 -1.88 28.06 -1.28
N GLU A 244 -2.19 26.97 -0.58
CA GLU A 244 -1.16 26.12 0.06
C GLU A 244 -0.29 25.45 -1.00
N TRP A 245 -0.90 24.96 -2.08
CA TRP A 245 -0.20 24.31 -3.17
C TRP A 245 0.76 25.25 -3.88
N GLU A 246 0.32 26.46 -4.24
CA GLU A 246 1.19 27.45 -4.89
C GLU A 246 2.41 27.77 -4.00
N ALA A 247 2.22 27.95 -2.69
CA ALA A 247 3.33 28.20 -1.78
C ALA A 247 4.32 27.03 -1.70
N ILE A 248 3.81 25.78 -1.66
CA ILE A 248 4.63 24.56 -1.64
C ILE A 248 5.36 24.39 -2.97
N TYR A 249 4.65 24.53 -4.08
CA TYR A 249 5.16 24.35 -5.43
C TYR A 249 6.27 25.36 -5.74
N HIS A 250 6.06 26.64 -5.39
CA HIS A 250 7.09 27.66 -5.51
C HIS A 250 8.29 27.38 -4.62
N ARG A 251 8.11 26.87 -3.39
CA ARG A 251 9.25 26.52 -2.51
C ARG A 251 10.08 25.38 -3.09
N VAL A 252 9.43 24.28 -3.47
CA VAL A 252 10.10 23.11 -4.06
C VAL A 252 10.86 23.49 -5.34
N ARG A 253 10.33 24.44 -6.14
CA ARG A 253 11.00 24.95 -7.34
C ARG A 253 12.05 26.03 -7.10
N LYS A 254 11.89 26.88 -6.09
CA LYS A 254 12.83 27.97 -5.79
C LYS A 254 14.11 27.44 -5.14
N ASP A 255 13.98 26.42 -4.29
CA ASP A 255 15.13 25.80 -3.63
C ASP A 255 15.97 24.95 -4.61
N LYS A 256 15.45 24.68 -5.82
CA LYS A 256 16.05 23.76 -6.79
C LYS A 256 15.92 24.34 -8.19
N ASP A 257 16.97 25.05 -8.64
CA ASP A 257 17.09 25.75 -9.93
C ASP A 257 16.86 24.81 -11.14
N LEU A 258 15.60 24.48 -11.39
CA LEU A 258 15.12 23.45 -12.31
C LEU A 258 15.07 23.94 -13.76
N ASP A 259 15.07 25.26 -13.97
CA ASP A 259 15.03 25.89 -15.30
C ASP A 259 16.38 25.77 -16.04
N SER A 260 17.43 25.33 -15.34
CA SER A 260 18.77 25.07 -15.91
C SER A 260 18.96 23.66 -16.50
N ILE A 261 17.99 22.76 -16.35
CA ILE A 261 18.14 21.33 -16.71
C ILE A 261 17.47 21.07 -18.06
N PRO A 262 18.23 20.69 -19.12
CA PRO A 262 17.68 20.58 -20.45
C PRO A 262 16.72 19.40 -20.55
N ASN A 263 15.57 19.68 -21.18
CA ASN A 263 14.64 18.69 -21.73
C ASN A 263 15.39 17.52 -22.35
N LYS A 264 15.35 16.34 -21.72
CA LYS A 264 15.35 15.00 -22.33
C LYS A 264 15.43 13.92 -21.24
N ASP A 265 14.35 13.16 -21.17
CA ASP A 265 14.22 11.76 -20.73
C ASP A 265 13.26 11.55 -19.53
N PRO A 266 12.05 10.97 -19.73
CA PRO A 266 11.09 10.71 -18.66
C PRO A 266 11.51 9.61 -17.67
N TYR A 267 12.63 8.92 -17.89
CA TYR A 267 13.17 7.93 -16.96
C TYR A 267 14.11 8.57 -15.93
N ILE A 268 13.55 9.46 -15.11
CA ILE A 268 14.25 10.11 -14.00
C ILE A 268 14.28 9.14 -12.81
N TYR A 269 15.34 8.34 -12.73
CA TYR A 269 15.73 7.60 -11.51
C TYR A 269 16.75 8.38 -10.66
N LEU A 270 17.14 9.60 -11.06
CA LEU A 270 18.29 10.33 -10.47
C LEU A 270 17.94 11.68 -9.81
N PHE A 271 16.67 12.10 -9.73
CA PHE A 271 16.30 13.43 -9.21
C PHE A 271 15.01 13.46 -8.38
N TYR A 272 14.76 12.44 -7.56
CA TYR A 272 13.50 12.31 -6.83
C TYR A 272 13.21 13.44 -5.83
N ASP A 273 14.27 14.06 -5.32
CA ASP A 273 14.19 15.20 -4.42
C ASP A 273 13.64 16.47 -5.11
N LYS A 274 13.70 16.54 -6.45
CA LYS A 274 13.24 17.70 -7.25
C LYS A 274 11.79 17.60 -7.71
N TYR A 275 11.20 16.41 -7.71
CA TYR A 275 9.89 16.16 -8.32
C TYR A 275 8.84 15.57 -7.38
N GLY A 276 9.14 15.44 -6.09
CA GLY A 276 8.20 14.88 -5.13
C GLY A 276 8.28 15.45 -3.71
N ILE A 277 7.31 15.07 -2.90
CA ILE A 277 7.18 15.45 -1.50
C ILE A 277 7.44 14.22 -0.63
N HIS A 278 8.39 14.35 0.28
CA HIS A 278 8.71 13.32 1.27
C HIS A 278 7.58 13.18 2.30
N THR A 279 6.99 11.99 2.46
CA THR A 279 5.87 11.83 3.41
C THR A 279 6.30 11.90 4.88
N GLY A 280 7.58 11.64 5.15
CA GLY A 280 8.22 11.84 6.46
C GLY A 280 8.38 13.30 6.89
N GLU A 281 8.34 14.27 5.97
CA GLU A 281 8.57 15.68 6.31
C GLU A 281 7.35 16.31 7.01
N PRO A 282 7.46 16.74 8.28
CA PRO A 282 6.32 17.24 9.04
C PRO A 282 5.71 18.53 8.48
N THR A 283 6.52 19.31 7.76
CA THR A 283 6.16 20.57 7.09
C THR A 283 5.10 20.39 6.00
N PHE A 284 5.04 19.21 5.38
CA PHE A 284 4.09 18.88 4.32
C PHE A 284 2.87 18.11 4.83
N ARG A 285 2.84 17.70 6.11
CA ARG A 285 1.66 17.07 6.70
C ARG A 285 0.64 18.12 7.13
N LYS A 286 -0.63 17.95 6.71
CA LYS A 286 -1.73 18.77 7.23
C LYS A 286 -1.97 18.45 8.71
N LYS A 287 -1.58 19.35 9.61
CA LYS A 287 -1.84 19.25 11.05
C LYS A 287 -3.36 19.13 11.33
N GLY A 288 -3.75 18.17 12.16
CA GLY A 288 -5.11 18.11 12.73
C GLY A 288 -6.10 17.16 12.04
N LYS A 289 -5.68 16.43 10.99
CA LYS A 289 -6.44 15.30 10.43
C LYS A 289 -6.04 13.94 11.02
N ASP A 290 -5.08 13.92 11.93
CA ASP A 290 -4.28 12.75 12.32
C ASP A 290 -4.96 11.77 13.29
N LYS A 291 -6.27 11.88 13.53
CA LYS A 291 -6.99 11.06 14.54
C LYS A 291 -8.37 10.60 14.10
N TRP A 292 -8.69 10.62 12.81
CA TRP A 292 -10.01 10.21 12.31
C TRP A 292 -10.35 8.77 12.68
N TYR A 293 -9.34 7.91 12.77
CA TYR A 293 -9.44 6.50 13.12
C TYR A 293 -9.63 6.25 14.64
N LEU A 294 -9.33 7.25 15.49
CA LEU A 294 -9.56 7.20 16.94
C LEU A 294 -10.95 7.70 17.35
N LYS A 295 -11.68 8.37 16.45
CA LYS A 295 -13.03 8.86 16.73
C LYS A 295 -13.98 7.66 16.80
N LYS A 296 -14.75 7.53 17.88
CA LYS A 296 -15.73 6.45 18.06
C LYS A 296 -16.80 6.54 16.98
#